data_AF-A0A2E0Q612-F1
#
_entry.id   AF-A0A2E0Q612-F1
#
_cell.length_a   1.000
_cell.length_b   1.000
_cell.length_c   1.000
_cell.angle_alpha   90.00
_cell.angle_beta   90.00
_cell.angle_gamma   90.00
#
_symmetry.space_group_name_H-M   'P 1'
#
loop_
_entity.id
_entity.type
_entity.pdbx_description
1 polymer ?
#
loop_
_entity_poly.entity_id
_entity_poly.type
_entity_poly.pdbx_seq_one_letter_code
_entity_poly.pdbx_strand_id
1 'polypeptide(L)' 'ANKYQYWINENEDVASLSEFREGATEHPGSWWPDWIEWLRAHDAKEVNATGKRKPGSGKTDKVIEPAPGRYVKSR' A
#
# COMPACT_ATOMS: atom_id res chain seq x y z
N ALA A 1 -0.08 -4.74 -17.12
CA ALA A 1 0.36 -5.51 -15.94
C ALA A 1 1.76 -6.04 -16.20
N ASN A 2 2.57 -6.31 -15.16
CA ASN A 2 3.95 -6.84 -15.28
C ASN A 2 4.98 -5.89 -15.91
N LYS A 3 4.90 -4.58 -15.63
CA LYS A 3 6.01 -3.66 -15.93
C LYS A 3 6.94 -3.61 -14.72
N TYR A 4 8.24 -3.45 -14.98
CA TYR A 4 9.31 -3.32 -13.99
C TYR A 4 9.53 -4.59 -13.16
N GLN A 5 10.30 -4.42 -12.08
CA GLN A 5 10.72 -5.42 -11.13
C GLN A 5 11.02 -4.73 -9.80
N TYR A 6 11.10 -5.50 -8.73
CA TYR A 6 11.50 -5.07 -7.40
C TYR A 6 12.44 -6.11 -6.78
N TRP A 7 13.08 -5.77 -5.66
CA TRP A 7 14.07 -6.61 -5.01
C TRP A 7 13.69 -6.83 -3.55
N ILE A 8 13.78 -8.07 -3.09
CA ILE A 8 13.61 -8.45 -1.68
C ILE A 8 14.91 -9.07 -1.20
N ASN A 9 15.34 -8.70 -0.01
CA ASN A 9 16.35 -9.41 0.75
C ASN A 9 15.73 -9.82 2.08
N GLU A 10 15.60 -11.14 2.32
CA GLU A 10 15.03 -11.68 3.56
C GLU A 10 16.03 -11.69 4.72
N ASN A 11 17.31 -11.37 4.46
CA ASN A 11 18.30 -11.23 5.51
C ASN A 11 18.11 -9.88 6.22
N GLU A 12 17.59 -9.93 7.45
CA GLU A 12 17.37 -8.77 8.31
C GLU A 12 18.67 -8.16 8.86
N ASP A 13 19.79 -8.92 8.85
CA ASP A 13 21.07 -8.50 9.42
C ASP A 13 21.95 -7.70 8.44
N VAL A 14 21.42 -7.31 7.29
CA VAL A 14 22.15 -6.54 6.27
C VAL A 14 22.47 -5.13 6.78
N ALA A 15 23.75 -4.76 6.76
CA ALA A 15 24.25 -3.51 7.32
C ALA A 15 24.56 -2.44 6.26
N SER A 16 24.59 -2.81 4.97
CA SER A 16 24.88 -1.88 3.88
C SER A 16 24.05 -2.12 2.62
N LEU A 17 23.98 -1.10 1.75
CA LEU A 17 23.34 -1.23 0.45
C LEU A 17 24.04 -2.24 -0.47
N SER A 18 25.37 -2.41 -0.36
CA SER A 18 26.10 -3.40 -1.18
C SER A 18 25.68 -4.81 -0.79
N GLU A 19 25.72 -5.11 0.51
CA GLU A 19 25.27 -6.38 1.06
C GLU A 19 23.79 -6.66 0.73
N PHE A 20 22.93 -5.63 0.80
CA PHE A 20 21.54 -5.76 0.38
C PHE A 20 21.45 -6.21 -1.08
N ARG A 21 22.15 -5.52 -1.99
CA ARG A 21 22.11 -5.79 -3.43
C ARG A 21 22.70 -7.14 -3.81
N GLU A 22 23.72 -7.61 -3.09
CA GLU A 22 24.35 -8.91 -3.33
C GLU A 22 23.44 -10.08 -2.90
N GLY A 23 22.70 -9.91 -1.80
CA GLY A 23 21.79 -10.94 -1.30
C GLY A 23 20.34 -10.84 -1.79
N ALA A 24 19.96 -9.74 -2.45
CA ALA A 24 18.59 -9.52 -2.87
C ALA A 24 18.21 -10.37 -4.09
N THR A 25 16.98 -10.89 -4.08
CA THR A 25 16.36 -11.59 -5.21
C THR A 25 15.54 -10.60 -6.04
N GLU A 26 15.64 -10.68 -7.37
CA GLU A 26 14.81 -9.90 -8.28
C GLU A 26 13.44 -10.57 -8.49
N HIS A 27 12.38 -9.79 -8.37
CA HIS A 27 11.01 -10.24 -8.56
C HIS A 27 10.34 -9.41 -9.67
N PRO A 28 9.80 -10.05 -10.73
CA PRO A 28 9.19 -9.33 -11.84
C PRO A 28 7.84 -8.72 -11.46
N GLY A 29 7.60 -7.48 -11.91
CA GLY A 29 6.33 -6.76 -11.73
C GLY A 29 6.36 -5.69 -10.64
N SER A 30 5.18 -5.29 -10.18
CA SER A 30 5.01 -4.31 -9.10
C SER A 30 5.23 -4.99 -7.75
N TRP A 31 5.80 -4.27 -6.79
CA TRP A 31 5.94 -4.69 -5.40
C TRP A 31 4.63 -4.64 -4.60
N TRP A 32 3.56 -4.07 -5.16
CA TRP A 32 2.26 -3.93 -4.49
C TRP A 32 1.65 -5.24 -3.95
N PRO A 33 1.72 -6.38 -4.67
CA PRO A 33 1.20 -7.64 -4.17
C PRO A 33 1.92 -8.09 -2.89
N ASP A 34 3.25 -8.04 -2.85
CA ASP A 34 4.05 -8.44 -1.67
C ASP A 34 3.75 -7.57 -0.47
N TRP A 35 3.61 -6.26 -0.69
CA TRP A 35 3.23 -5.35 0.37
C TRP A 35 1.83 -5.62 0.92
N ILE A 36 0.87 -5.98 0.06
CA ILE A 36 -0.47 -6.39 0.52
C ILE A 36 -0.39 -7.69 1.33
N GLU A 37 0.42 -8.66 0.94
CA GLU A 37 0.59 -9.89 1.72
C GLU A 37 1.29 -9.61 3.07
N TRP A 38 2.30 -8.74 3.08
CA TRP A 38 2.92 -8.28 4.33
C TRP A 38 1.89 -7.60 5.25
N LEU A 39 1.02 -6.74 4.72
CA LEU A 39 -0.07 -6.12 5.50
C LEU A 39 -1.04 -7.15 6.06
N ARG A 40 -1.43 -8.16 5.28
CA ARG A 40 -2.34 -9.23 5.72
C ARG A 40 -1.73 -10.11 6.81
N ALA A 41 -0.41 -10.32 6.79
CA ALA A 41 0.28 -11.03 7.85
C ALA A 41 0.17 -10.32 9.21
N HIS A 42 -0.02 -8.99 9.22
CA HIS A 42 -0.23 -8.21 10.45
C HIS A 42 -1.69 -8.27 10.93
N ASP A 43 -2.65 -8.19 10.02
CA ASP A 43 -4.08 -8.40 10.31
C ASP A 43 -4.82 -8.94 9.09
N ALA A 44 -5.17 -10.22 9.15
CA ALA A 44 -5.89 -10.91 8.08
C ALA A 44 -7.41 -10.92 8.29
N LYS A 45 -7.92 -10.33 9.37
CA LYS A 45 -9.34 -10.45 9.71
C LYS A 45 -10.18 -9.62 8.76
N GLU A 46 -10.91 -10.30 7.89
CA GLU A 46 -11.93 -9.67 7.07
C GLU A 46 -13.28 -9.63 7.78
N VAL A 47 -13.94 -8.48 7.67
CA VAL A 47 -15.33 -8.30 8.10
C VAL A 47 -16.11 -7.73 6.93
N ASN A 48 -17.41 -8.04 6.89
CA ASN A 48 -18.30 -7.35 5.98
C ASN A 48 -18.14 -5.84 6.19
N ALA A 49 -17.92 -5.11 5.09
CA ALA A 49 -17.77 -3.67 5.12
C ALA A 49 -19.05 -3.03 5.66
N THR A 50 -19.04 -2.73 6.96
CA THR A 50 -20.18 -2.22 7.73
C THR A 50 -19.84 -0.80 8.17
N GLY A 51 -20.51 0.19 7.59
CA GLY A 51 -20.18 1.60 7.75
C GLY A 51 -20.76 2.46 6.63
N LYS A 52 -20.39 3.74 6.58
CA LYS A 52 -20.87 4.70 5.56
C LYS A 52 -20.25 4.38 4.20
N ARG A 53 -20.91 3.53 3.40
CA ARG A 53 -20.44 3.11 2.07
C ARG A 53 -20.49 4.23 1.02
N LYS A 54 -21.36 5.21 1.24
CA LYS A 54 -21.45 6.43 0.44
C LYS A 54 -21.07 7.62 1.32
N PRO A 55 -20.01 8.38 0.99
CA PRO A 55 -19.73 9.64 1.68
C PRO A 55 -20.97 10.55 1.64
N GLY A 56 -21.33 11.14 2.77
CA GLY A 56 -22.53 11.98 2.86
C GLY A 56 -23.82 11.26 3.26
N SER A 57 -23.77 9.95 3.51
CA SER A 57 -24.98 9.14 3.76
C SER A 57 -25.57 9.31 5.16
N GLY A 58 -24.86 9.95 6.09
CA GLY A 58 -25.32 10.15 7.47
C GLY A 58 -25.46 11.62 7.84
N LYS A 59 -26.34 11.94 8.80
CA LYS A 59 -26.55 13.31 9.31
C LYS A 59 -25.27 13.97 9.84
N THR A 60 -24.35 13.17 10.37
CA THR A 60 -23.04 13.64 10.88
C THR A 60 -21.91 13.49 9.84
N ASP A 61 -22.20 13.01 8.64
CA ASP A 61 -21.24 12.83 7.55
C ASP A 61 -21.39 13.95 6.52
N LYS A 62 -20.83 15.13 6.78
CA LYS A 62 -20.94 16.23 5.83
C LYS A 62 -19.81 16.16 4.81
N VAL A 63 -20.14 15.86 3.55
CA VAL A 63 -19.18 15.95 2.44
C VAL A 63 -18.78 17.41 2.27
N ILE A 64 -17.47 17.65 2.22
CA ILE A 64 -16.91 18.99 2.03
C ILE A 64 -16.74 19.26 0.53
N GLU A 65 -16.04 18.39 -0.18
CA GLU A 65 -15.80 18.46 -1.62
C GLU A 65 -15.46 17.07 -2.19
N PRO A 66 -15.59 16.84 -3.51
CA PRO A 66 -15.15 15.58 -4.11
C PRO A 66 -13.61 15.45 -4.09
N ALA A 67 -13.14 14.21 -3.93
CA ALA A 67 -11.74 13.86 -4.16
C ALA A 67 -11.30 14.30 -5.58
N PRO A 68 -10.04 14.71 -5.78
CA PRO A 68 -8.92 14.63 -4.84
C PRO A 68 -8.78 15.88 -3.93
N GLY A 69 -9.79 16.75 -3.90
CA GLY A 69 -9.78 17.97 -3.08
C GLY A 69 -9.00 19.12 -3.70
N ARG A 70 -9.13 20.30 -3.09
CA ARG A 70 -8.51 21.54 -3.57
C ARG A 70 -7.03 21.64 -3.25
N TYR A 71 -6.58 21.09 -2.11
CA TYR A 71 -5.20 21.28 -1.65
C TYR A 71 -4.17 20.61 -2.56
N VAL A 72 -4.45 19.44 -3.11
CA VAL A 72 -3.55 18.82 -4.10
C VAL A 72 -3.52 19.57 -5.44
N LYS A 73 -4.52 20.42 -5.70
CA LYS A 73 -4.62 21.24 -6.92
C LYS A 73 -4.01 22.64 -6.73
N SER A 74 -3.67 23.00 -5.50
CA SER A 74 -2.96 24.23 -5.21
C SER A 74 -1.53 24.12 -5.74
N ARG A 75 -1.04 25.20 -6.36
CA ARG A 75 0.31 25.30 -6.92
C ARG A 75 1.23 26.01 -5.95
#